data_AF-A0A926A9J0-F1
#
_entry.id   AF-A0A926A9J0-F1
#
_cell.length_a   1.000
_cell.length_b   1.000
_cell.length_c   1.000
_cell.angle_alpha   90.00
_cell.angle_beta   90.00
_cell.angle_gamma   90.00
#
_symmetry.space_group_name_H-M   'P 1'
#
loop_
_entity.id
_entity.type
_entity.pdbx_description
1 polymer ?
#
loop_
_entity_poly.entity_id
_entity_poly.type
_entity_poly.pdbx_seq_one_letter_code
_entity_poly.pdbx_strand_id
1 'polypeptide(L)' 'VRVTHDLTQEELAQLVGASRETVNKALADFASRGWLRLEGKSVVILDQERLARRAR' A
#
# COMPACT_ATOMS: atom_id res chain seq x y z
N VAL A 1 0.03 6.85 -10.59
CA VAL A 1 0.64 5.63 -11.19
C VAL A 1 -0.09 4.41 -10.68
N ARG A 2 -0.49 3.44 -11.52
CA ARG A 2 -1.09 2.17 -11.06
C ARG A 2 0.00 1.10 -10.95
N VAL A 3 0.04 0.40 -9.82
CA VAL A 3 0.90 -0.76 -9.55
C VAL A 3 0.00 -1.97 -9.37
N THR A 4 -0.02 -2.84 -10.37
CA THR A 4 -0.70 -4.15 -10.29
C THR A 4 0.31 -5.15 -9.75
N HIS A 5 0.06 -5.69 -8.57
CA HIS A 5 0.96 -6.66 -7.93
C HIS A 5 0.45 -8.09 -8.03
N ASP A 6 -0.83 -8.31 -8.33
CA ASP A 6 -1.52 -9.61 -8.36
C ASP A 6 -1.49 -10.44 -7.05
N LEU A 7 -0.77 -9.94 -6.05
CA LEU A 7 -0.71 -10.47 -4.69
C LEU A 7 -1.97 -10.18 -3.90
N THR A 8 -2.34 -11.14 -3.05
CA THR A 8 -3.25 -10.94 -1.93
C THR A 8 -2.60 -10.06 -0.85
N GLN A 9 -3.41 -9.53 0.06
CA GLN A 9 -2.90 -8.76 1.20
C GLN A 9 -2.02 -9.60 2.14
N GLU A 10 -2.23 -10.92 2.17
CA GLU A 10 -1.42 -11.83 2.97
C GLU A 10 -0.04 -12.03 2.35
N GLU A 11 0.02 -12.28 1.03
CA GLU A 11 1.28 -12.36 0.29
C GLU A 11 2.04 -11.03 0.30
N LEU A 12 1.33 -9.90 0.19
CA LEU A 12 1.92 -8.56 0.33
C LEU A 12 2.52 -8.37 1.73
N ALA A 13 1.84 -8.84 2.77
CA ALA A 13 2.32 -8.77 4.15
C ALA A 13 3.56 -9.63 4.39
N GLN A 14 3.57 -10.85 3.84
CA GLN A 14 4.75 -11.71 3.84
C GLN A 14 5.93 -11.07 3.11
N LEU A 15 5.69 -10.45 1.95
CA LEU A 15 6.72 -9.78 1.14
C LEU A 15 7.43 -8.66 1.91
N VAL A 16 6.70 -7.89 2.72
CA VAL A 16 7.25 -6.80 3.54
C VAL A 16 7.66 -7.25 4.95
N GLY A 17 7.53 -8.54 5.27
CA GLY A 17 7.92 -9.11 6.57
C GLY A 17 7.06 -8.62 7.75
N ALA A 18 5.78 -8.31 7.52
CA ALA A 18 4.87 -7.82 8.54
C ALA A 18 3.59 -8.66 8.63
N SER A 19 2.80 -8.45 9.68
CA SER A 19 1.47 -9.07 9.76
C SER A 19 0.50 -8.41 8.78
N ARG A 20 -0.48 -9.18 8.31
CA ARG A 20 -1.55 -8.69 7.43
C ARG A 20 -2.29 -7.49 8.03
N GLU A 21 -2.52 -7.49 9.35
CA GLU A 21 -3.14 -6.36 10.04
C GLU A 21 -2.29 -5.10 9.98
N THR A 22 -0.98 -5.21 10.21
CA THR A 22 -0.06 -4.06 10.14
C THR A 22 -0.03 -3.47 8.72
N VAL A 23 0.02 -4.32 7.69
CA VAL A 23 -0.02 -3.86 6.29
C VAL A 23 -1.33 -3.19 5.95
N ASN A 24 -2.47 -3.82 6.27
CA ASN A 24 -3.78 -3.22 6.01
C ASN A 24 -3.96 -1.89 6.75
N LYS A 25 -3.46 -1.78 7.98
CA LYS A 25 -3.52 -0.52 8.75
C LYS A 25 -2.70 0.57 8.08
N ALA A 26 -1.49 0.26 7.60
CA ALA A 26 -0.66 1.22 6.88
C ALA A 26 -1.29 1.63 5.54
N LEU A 27 -1.79 0.68 4.76
CA LEU A 27 -2.48 0.95 3.49
C LEU A 27 -3.73 1.79 3.69
N ALA A 28 -4.52 1.52 4.73
CA ALA A 28 -5.70 2.32 5.08
C ALA A 28 -5.33 3.75 5.51
N ASP A 29 -4.25 3.93 6.27
CA ASP A 29 -3.74 5.25 6.65
C ASP A 29 -3.23 6.05 5.42
N PHE A 30 -2.55 5.40 4.48
CA PHE A 30 -2.13 6.05 3.25
C PHE A 30 -3.32 6.37 2.34
N ALA A 31 -4.34 5.52 2.31
CA ALA A 31 -5.57 5.78 1.56
C ALA A 31 -6.37 6.94 2.15
N SER A 32 -6.54 6.99 3.48
CA SER A 32 -7.27 8.06 4.15
C SER A 32 -6.60 9.43 4.01
N ARG A 33 -5.26 9.45 3.92
CA ARG A 33 -4.46 10.65 3.61
C ARG A 33 -4.46 11.03 2.13
N GLY A 34 -5.08 10.23 1.27
CA GLY A 34 -5.13 10.47 -0.17
C GLY A 34 -3.81 10.24 -0.90
N TRP A 35 -2.88 9.47 -0.31
CA TRP A 35 -1.57 9.19 -0.93
C TRP A 35 -1.66 8.06 -1.96
N LEU A 36 -2.58 7.13 -1.74
CA LEU A 36 -2.87 6.03 -2.63
C LEU A 36 -4.36 5.68 -2.62
N ARG A 37 -4.77 4.82 -3.55
CA ARG A 37 -6.08 4.17 -3.58
C ARG A 37 -5.88 2.66 -3.77
N LEU A 38 -6.65 1.86 -3.04
CA LEU A 38 -6.67 0.42 -3.19
C LEU A 38 -7.70 0.02 -4.26
N GLU A 39 -7.31 -0.82 -5.21
CA GLU A 39 -8.19 -1.36 -6.25
C GLU A 39 -7.94 -2.87 -6.42
N GLY A 40 -8.62 -3.67 -5.60
CA GLY A 40 -8.48 -5.13 -5.64
C GLY A 40 -7.03 -5.58 -5.39
N LYS A 41 -6.41 -6.18 -6.42
CA LYS A 41 -5.00 -6.62 -6.42
C LYS A 41 -4.03 -5.57 -6.98
N SER A 42 -4.46 -4.30 -6.98
CA SER A 42 -3.68 -3.17 -7.48
C SER A 42 -3.73 -2.01 -6.48
N VAL A 43 -2.68 -1.19 -6.52
CA VAL A 43 -2.60 0.07 -5.77
C VAL A 43 -2.37 1.21 -6.76
N VAL A 44 -3.19 2.25 -6.67
CA VAL A 44 -3.00 3.48 -7.44
C VAL A 44 -2.33 4.51 -6.56
N ILE A 45 -1.09 4.85 -6.86
CA ILE A 45 -0.34 5.91 -6.20
C ILE A 45 -0.81 7.26 -6.73
N LEU A 46 -1.30 8.10 -5.82
CA LEU A 46 -1.79 9.46 -6.09
C LEU A 46 -0.72 10.51 -5.78
N ASP A 47 0.03 10.33 -4.69
CA ASP A 47 1.10 11.23 -4.26
C ASP A 47 2.39 10.44 -3.97
N GLN A 48 3.25 10.38 -4.97
CA GLN A 48 4.50 9.62 -4.91
C GLN A 48 5.55 10.28 -4.01
N GLU A 49 5.59 11.62 -3.95
CA GLU A 49 6.57 12.34 -3.12
C GLU A 49 6.32 12.09 -1.63
N ARG A 50 5.06 12.14 -1.19
CA ARG A 50 4.73 11.87 0.22
C ARG A 50 5.00 10.43 0.61
N LEU A 51 4.72 9.46 -0.25
CA LEU A 51 5.07 8.06 -0.02
C LEU A 51 6.58 7.86 0.06
N ALA A 52 7.35 8.44 -0.86
CA ALA A 52 8.81 8.36 -0.86
C ALA A 52 9.41 9.00 0.40
N ARG A 53 8.86 10.12 0.87
CA ARG A 53 9.29 10.77 2.12
C ARG A 53 8.98 9.90 3.34
N ARG A 54 7.87 9.16 3.35
CA ARG A 54 7.48 8.25 4.45
C ARG A 54 8.29 6.95 4.47
N ALA A 55 8.83 6.53 3.32
CA ALA A 55 9.63 5.32 3.16
C ALA A 55 11.11 5.51 3.55
N ARG A 56 11.57 6.75 3.73
CA ARG A 56 12.85 7.07 4.37
C ARG A 56 12.78 6.81 5.86
#